data_AF-A0A2V9A737-F1
#
_entry.id   AF-A0A2V9A737-F1
#
_cell.length_a   1.000
_cell.length_b   1.000
_cell.length_c   1.000
_cell.angle_alpha   90.00
_cell.angle_beta   90.00
_cell.angle_gamma   90.00
#
_symmetry.space_group_name_H-M   'P 1'
#
loop_
_entity.id
_entity.type
_entity.pdbx_description
1 polymer ?
#
loop_
_entity_poly.entity_id
_entity_poly.type
_entity_poly.pdbx_seq_one_letter_code
_entity_poly.pdbx_strand_id
1 'polypeptide(L)'
;MQTQAPRGQYRVLGLDPFDTLTWPSGPLCRDCKTLDEARDLADRNGELYLWVCVYDDAGEVLYETGCYQEHLQKMKELDQEPARRAKTERFS
;
A
#
# COMPACT_ATOMS: atom_id res chain seq x y z
N MET A 1 -13.10 1.09 8.14
CA MET A 1 -12.00 1.81 8.81
C MET A 1 -12.35 3.29 8.85
N GLN A 2 -12.10 3.97 9.97
CA GLN A 2 -12.31 5.42 10.08
C GLN A 2 -11.06 6.14 9.59
N THR A 3 -11.16 6.89 8.50
CA THR A 3 -10.03 7.61 7.88
C THR A 3 -9.75 8.95 8.56
N GLN A 4 -10.78 9.62 9.07
CA GLN A 4 -10.67 10.88 9.80
C GLN A 4 -9.80 10.73 11.05
N ALA A 5 -8.70 11.47 11.10
CA ALA A 5 -7.87 11.59 12.28
C ALA A 5 -8.63 12.32 13.40
N PRO A 6 -8.22 12.15 14.67
CA PRO A 6 -8.66 13.04 15.73
C PRO A 6 -8.34 14.50 15.38
N ARG A 7 -9.15 15.44 15.86
CA ARG A 7 -9.00 16.86 15.54
C ARG A 7 -7.57 17.36 15.79
N GLY A 8 -6.97 17.99 14.77
CA GLY A 8 -5.60 18.51 14.80
C GLY A 8 -4.49 17.44 14.77
N GLN A 9 -4.83 16.20 14.40
CA GLN A 9 -3.87 15.10 14.23
C GLN A 9 -3.92 14.56 12.80
N TYR A 10 -3.03 13.62 12.52
CA TYR A 10 -2.89 12.96 11.22
C TYR A 10 -2.95 11.45 11.42
N ARG A 11 -3.73 10.74 10.60
CA ARG A 11 -3.90 9.30 10.72
C ARG A 11 -3.14 8.59 9.62
N VAL A 12 -2.28 7.65 9.99
CA VAL A 12 -1.58 6.75 9.08
C VAL A 12 -2.31 5.42 9.04
N LEU A 13 -2.75 5.00 7.84
CA LEU A 13 -3.36 3.70 7.60
C LEU A 13 -2.50 2.89 6.65
N GLY A 14 -2.16 1.65 7.01
CA GLY A 14 -1.59 0.67 6.10
C GLY A 14 -2.65 -0.34 5.66
N LEU A 15 -2.71 -0.58 4.36
CA LEU A 15 -3.68 -1.43 3.69
C LEU A 15 -2.93 -2.55 2.98
N ASP A 16 -3.26 -3.77 3.37
CA ASP A 16 -2.83 -5.00 2.69
C ASP A 16 -3.98 -5.54 1.81
N PRO A 17 -3.69 -6.39 0.82
CA PRO A 17 -4.74 -7.06 0.06
C PRO A 17 -5.66 -7.83 1.02
N PHE A 18 -6.97 -7.64 0.86
CA PHE A 18 -8.02 -8.22 1.70
C PHE A 18 -8.00 -9.76 1.80
N ASP A 19 -7.26 -10.45 0.92
CA ASP A 19 -7.37 -11.90 0.72
C ASP A 19 -6.13 -12.71 1.11
N THR A 20 -5.21 -12.17 1.91
CA THR A 20 -4.07 -13.00 2.33
C THR A 20 -3.87 -13.01 3.84
N LEU A 21 -4.12 -14.20 4.41
CA LEU A 21 -3.60 -14.71 5.68
C LEU A 21 -2.05 -14.67 5.79
N THR A 22 -1.35 -13.91 4.92
CA THR A 22 0.09 -14.02 4.68
C THR A 22 0.90 -12.78 5.02
N TRP A 23 0.27 -11.63 5.31
CA TRP A 23 1.02 -10.43 5.66
C TRP A 23 1.11 -10.30 7.20
N PRO A 24 2.32 -10.44 7.78
CA PRO A 24 2.51 -10.55 9.23
C PRO A 24 2.35 -9.21 9.97
N SER A 25 2.21 -8.12 9.24
CA SER A 25 2.26 -6.73 9.70
C SER A 25 1.03 -6.30 10.50
N GLY A 26 -0.12 -6.97 10.32
CA GLY A 26 -1.38 -6.60 10.97
C GLY A 26 -1.89 -5.21 10.55
N PRO A 27 -3.04 -4.75 11.04
CA PRO A 27 -3.59 -3.46 10.63
C PRO A 27 -2.72 -2.31 11.16
N LEU A 28 -2.11 -1.52 10.26
CA LEU A 28 -1.49 -0.25 10.63
C LEU A 28 -2.59 0.81 10.72
N CYS A 29 -2.81 1.32 11.92
CA CYS A 29 -3.64 2.49 12.19
C CYS A 29 -3.00 3.26 13.34
N ARG A 30 -2.49 4.46 13.07
CA ARG A 30 -1.84 5.28 14.09
C ARG A 30 -2.08 6.75 13.84
N ASP A 31 -2.38 7.46 14.93
CA ASP A 31 -2.53 8.92 14.91
C ASP A 31 -1.21 9.58 15.34
N CYS A 32 -0.81 10.61 14.61
CA CYS A 32 0.42 11.39 14.75
C CYS A 32 0.07 12.86 14.99
N LYS A 33 0.92 13.56 15.74
CA LYS A 33 0.66 14.97 16.10
C LYS A 33 1.04 15.94 15.00
N THR A 34 1.97 15.56 14.14
CA THR A 34 2.45 16.39 13.04
C THR A 34 2.41 15.61 11.73
N LEU A 35 2.30 16.35 10.62
CA LEU A 35 2.32 15.75 9.28
C LEU A 35 3.67 15.08 8.98
N ASP A 36 4.78 15.65 9.47
CA ASP A 36 6.11 15.09 9.27
C ASP A 36 6.26 13.74 9.98
N GLU A 37 5.78 13.62 11.23
CA GLU A 37 5.77 12.34 11.94
C GLU A 37 4.93 11.28 11.21
N ALA A 38 3.80 11.69 10.65
CA ALA A 38 2.91 10.82 9.88
C ALA A 38 3.57 10.34 8.58
N ARG A 39 4.28 11.23 7.88
CA ARG A 39 5.05 10.90 6.65
C ARG A 39 6.20 9.95 6.95
N ASP A 40 7.01 10.26 7.97
CA ASP A 40 8.11 9.39 8.41
C ASP A 40 7.61 7.99 8.82
N LEU A 41 6.43 7.92 9.45
CA LEU A 41 5.79 6.65 9.75
C LEU A 41 5.32 5.95 8.48
N ALA A 42 4.70 6.66 7.55
CA ALA A 42 4.22 6.10 6.29
C ALA A 42 5.37 5.51 5.47
N ASP A 43 6.46 6.25 5.29
CA ASP A 43 7.63 5.82 4.51
C ASP A 43 8.32 4.59 5.11
N ARG A 44 8.48 4.54 6.44
CA ARG A 44 9.02 3.36 7.14
C ARG A 44 8.17 2.10 6.96
N ASN A 45 6.91 2.26 6.60
CA ASN A 45 5.95 1.17 6.41
C ASN A 45 5.63 0.92 4.92
N GLY A 46 6.14 1.73 3.99
CA GLY A 46 5.80 1.63 2.56
C GLY A 46 6.21 0.29 1.94
N GLU A 47 7.29 -0.34 2.42
CA GLU A 47 7.69 -1.68 1.95
C GLU A 47 6.90 -2.82 2.63
N LEU A 48 6.28 -2.54 3.78
CA LEU A 48 5.57 -3.53 4.60
C LEU A 48 4.08 -3.63 4.29
N TYR A 49 3.53 -2.65 3.57
CA TYR A 49 2.13 -2.62 3.18
C TYR A 49 2.01 -2.42 1.67
N LEU A 50 0.93 -2.93 1.09
CA LEU A 50 0.62 -2.65 -0.30
C LEU A 50 0.43 -1.14 -0.51
N TRP A 51 -0.27 -0.49 0.42
CA TRP A 51 -0.54 0.93 0.38
C TRP A 51 -0.55 1.51 1.80
N VAL A 52 0.14 2.63 2.01
CA VAL A 52 0.09 3.42 3.23
C VAL A 52 -0.38 4.84 2.89
N CYS A 53 -1.42 5.31 3.58
CA CYS A 53 -1.99 6.65 3.40
C CYS A 53 -1.92 7.46 4.69
N VAL A 54 -1.73 8.77 4.56
CA VAL A 54 -1.85 9.75 5.63
C VAL A 54 -3.08 10.61 5.40
N TYR A 55 -3.96 10.67 6.40
CA TYR A 55 -5.18 11.47 6.40
C TYR A 55 -5.11 12.59 7.44
N ASP A 56 -5.80 13.69 7.18
CA ASP A 56 -6.05 14.73 8.19
C ASP A 56 -7.35 14.48 9.00
N ASP A 57 -7.76 15.47 9.80
CA ASP A 57 -8.97 15.40 10.62
C ASP A 57 -10.28 15.66 9.85
N ALA A 58 -10.20 16.15 8.60
CA ALA A 58 -11.31 16.14 7.66
C ALA A 58 -11.45 14.77 6.97
N GLY A 59 -10.40 13.96 6.99
CA GLY A 59 -10.31 12.67 6.32
C GLY A 59 -9.78 12.78 4.89
N GLU A 60 -9.17 13.92 4.55
CA GLU A 60 -8.51 14.14 3.26
C GLU A 60 -7.14 13.47 3.24
N VAL A 61 -6.80 12.86 2.10
CA VAL A 61 -5.48 12.26 1.92
C VAL A 61 -4.44 13.36 1.68
N LEU A 62 -3.39 13.36 2.48
CA LEU A 62 -2.27 14.29 2.38
C LEU A 62 -0.99 13.66 1.84
N TYR A 63 -0.85 12.33 1.95
CA TYR A 63 0.33 11.60 1.51
C TYR A 63 0.00 10.13 1.29
N GLU A 64 0.68 9.52 0.32
CA GLU A 64 0.55 8.10 -0.01
C GLU A 64 1.92 7.51 -0.37
N THR A 65 2.16 6.29 0.08
CA THR A 65 3.33 5.48 -0.26
C THR A 65 2.93 4.00 -0.23
N GLY A 66 3.83 3.08 -0.55
CA GLY A 66 3.51 1.65 -0.59
C GLY A 66 4.16 0.95 -1.78
N CYS A 67 4.17 -0.38 -1.73
CA CYS A 67 4.70 -1.21 -2.81
C CYS A 67 3.68 -1.58 -3.91
N TYR A 68 2.52 -0.93 -3.93
CA TYR A 68 1.44 -1.21 -4.88
C TYR A 68 1.90 -1.12 -6.33
N GLN A 69 2.73 -0.13 -6.68
CA GLN A 69 3.18 0.05 -8.05
C GLN A 69 4.10 -1.08 -8.51
N GLU A 70 5.07 -1.49 -7.69
CA GLU A 70 5.93 -2.64 -7.98
C GLU A 70 5.11 -3.93 -8.03
N HIS A 71 4.11 -4.07 -7.17
CA HIS A 71 3.22 -5.23 -7.17
C HIS A 71 2.40 -5.30 -8.47
N LEU A 72 1.80 -4.19 -8.90
CA LEU A 72 1.08 -4.10 -10.17
C LEU A 72 1.99 -4.41 -11.37
N GLN A 73 3.24 -3.96 -11.34
CA GLN A 73 4.20 -4.27 -12.40
C GLN A 73 4.52 -5.77 -12.46
N LYS A 74 4.79 -6.40 -11.30
CA LYS A 74 5.00 -7.85 -11.22
C LYS A 74 3.79 -8.66 -11.69
N MET A 75 2.57 -8.25 -11.32
CA MET A 75 1.36 -8.91 -11.81
C MET A 75 1.23 -8.81 -13.33
N LYS A 76 1.51 -7.65 -13.92
CA LYS A 76 1.51 -7.47 -15.38
C LYS A 76 2.55 -8.34 -16.07
N GLU A 77 3.73 -8.51 -15.47
CA GLU A 77 4.79 -9.39 -16.00
C GLU A 77 4.35 -10.86 -15.97
N LEU A 78 3.76 -11.31 -14.87
CA LEU A 78 3.23 -12.67 -14.71
C LEU A 78 2.09 -12.97 -15.69
N ASP A 79 1.19 -12.01 -15.94
CA ASP A 79 0.11 -12.16 -16.94
C ASP A 79 0.63 -12.24 -18.38
N GLN A 80 1.83 -11.72 -18.66
CA GLN A 80 2.46 -11.77 -19.98
C GLN A 80 3.27 -13.06 -20.21
N GLU A 81 3.61 -13.80 -19.16
CA GLU A 81 4.36 -15.05 -19.23
C GLU A 81 3.62 -16.21 -19.94
N PRO A 82 2.30 -16.44 -19.73
CA PRO A 82 1.54 -17.44 -20.48
C PRO A 82 1.55 -17.15 -21.99
N ALA A 83 1.50 -15.88 -22.38
CA ALA A 83 1.50 -15.48 -23.79
C ALA A 83 2.87 -15.69 -24.48
N ARG A 84 3.97 -15.64 -23.72
CA ARG A 84 5.32 -15.92 -24.25
C ARG A 84 5.62 -17.43 -24.35
N ARG A 85 5.17 -18.25 -23.39
CA ARG A 85 5.32 -19.71 -23.46
C ARG A 85 4.55 -20.31 -24.64
N ALA A 86 3.30 -19.86 -24.87
CA ALA A 86 2.48 -20.34 -25.98
C ALA A 86 3.00 -19.98 -27.40
N LYS A 87 3.80 -18.89 -27.53
CA LYS A 87 4.46 -18.56 -28.80
C LYS A 87 5.71 -19.40 -29.04
N THR A 88 6.44 -19.77 -27.99
CA THR A 88 7.68 -20.53 -28.12
C THR A 88 7.41 -22.00 -28.49
N GLU A 89 6.34 -22.59 -27.98
CA GLU A 89 5.91 -23.97 -28.31
C GLU A 89 5.33 -24.13 -29.73
N ARG A 90 4.91 -23.04 -30.40
CA ARG A 90 4.42 -23.10 -31.80
C ARG A 90 5.53 -23.03 -32.85
N PHE A 91 6.77 -22.76 -32.45
CA PHE A 91 7.93 -22.69 -33.36
C PHE A 91 9.01 -23.71 -32.98
N SER A 92 8.69 -24.72 -32.15
CA SER A 92 9.55 -25.85 -31.80
C SER A 92 9.12 -27.11 -32.54
#